data_AF-A1HM58-F1
#
_entry.id   AF-A1HM58-F1
#
_cell.length_a   1.000
_cell.length_b   1.000
_cell.length_c   1.000
_cell.angle_alpha   90.00
_cell.angle_beta   90.00
_cell.angle_gamma   90.00
#
_symmetry.space_group_name_H-M   'P 1'
#
loop_
_entity.id
_entity.type
_entity.pdbx_description
1 polymer ?
#
loop_
_entity_poly.entity_id
_entity_poly.type
_entity_poly.pdbx_seq_one_letter_code
_entity_poly.pdbx_strand_id
1 'polypeptide(L)'
;MQAITLLGDQVAPILMFASLLPSSGTLHILTTTAKQGRAQHLTAALAMLSPGLKVSTHILKNHYDMRSLSAMARKLIAGNGETLVDLTGGTKLMSLALYQAVQQTSAKAIYIDSETGVIRDVTDASGHIVSERLPHIPSNVVFRAYGKAACDDRRWLPEGLPLLIDYIDNYFQAWCDFFTWFNTSEFKHKYTAAPTGEIHFQKDLATPHNSHGNLWPAISTVLSYLKALGWLDYRRVGQTVSIRMQSDALLKFLQHGSWLEEYIYPKISGRFQEVRKNVALYDYDVYAEIAAQGGDIGHVKANEVDVLINEYGKMLFLECKAGYSKSLFSNTAEQIPKLESVAHKTAGYFARIAIVTHRRQDEIPPIFRQRLQNARIELICREDLKDLAWRVACML
;
A
#
# COMPACT_ATOMS: atom_id res chain seq x y z
N MET A 1 23.57 -20.97 -14.49
CA MET A 1 22.74 -21.42 -13.37
C MET A 1 21.31 -21.60 -13.86
N GLN A 2 20.68 -22.72 -13.50
CA GLN A 2 19.25 -22.95 -13.72
C GLN A 2 18.48 -22.78 -12.43
N ALA A 3 17.24 -22.35 -12.53
CA ALA A 3 16.34 -22.20 -11.40
C ALA A 3 14.96 -22.78 -11.73
N ILE A 4 14.32 -23.41 -10.74
CA ILE A 4 12.97 -23.96 -10.88
C ILE A 4 12.12 -23.44 -9.73
N THR A 5 10.92 -22.93 -10.02
CA THR A 5 9.94 -22.50 -9.02
C THR A 5 8.53 -22.94 -9.40
N LEU A 6 7.62 -22.85 -8.44
CA LEU A 6 6.21 -23.17 -8.59
C LEU A 6 5.36 -21.90 -8.52
N LEU A 7 4.52 -21.67 -9.52
CA LEU A 7 3.56 -20.57 -9.45
C LEU A 7 2.29 -20.98 -8.70
N GLY A 8 2.09 -20.36 -7.53
CA GLY A 8 0.86 -20.45 -6.74
C GLY A 8 0.02 -19.18 -6.81
N ASP A 9 -0.60 -18.83 -5.68
CA ASP A 9 -1.33 -17.57 -5.54
C ASP A 9 -0.46 -16.37 -5.17
N GLN A 10 0.72 -16.65 -4.62
CA GLN A 10 1.69 -15.63 -4.23
C GLN A 10 2.80 -15.54 -5.27
N VAL A 11 3.11 -14.32 -5.69
CA VAL A 11 4.19 -14.04 -6.66
C VAL A 11 5.43 -13.46 -5.99
N ALA A 12 5.27 -12.83 -4.81
CA ALA A 12 6.37 -12.18 -4.11
C ALA A 12 7.56 -13.13 -3.83
N PRO A 13 7.35 -14.38 -3.35
CA PRO A 13 8.47 -15.32 -3.20
C PRO A 13 9.21 -15.63 -4.50
N ILE A 14 8.50 -15.68 -5.63
CA ILE A 14 9.12 -15.95 -6.93
C ILE A 14 9.98 -14.77 -7.38
N LEU A 15 9.52 -13.54 -7.14
CA LEU A 15 10.29 -12.32 -7.42
C LEU A 15 11.55 -12.27 -6.55
N MET A 16 11.42 -12.58 -5.25
CA MET A 16 12.55 -12.70 -4.33
C MET A 16 13.54 -13.77 -4.79
N PHE A 17 13.03 -14.96 -5.14
CA PHE A 17 13.85 -16.04 -5.65
C PHE A 17 14.62 -15.66 -6.91
N ALA A 18 13.93 -15.04 -7.86
CA ALA A 18 14.52 -14.61 -9.13
C ALA A 18 15.64 -13.57 -8.94
N SER A 19 15.55 -12.72 -7.91
CA SER A 19 16.60 -11.74 -7.61
C SER A 19 17.89 -12.35 -7.05
N LEU A 20 17.87 -13.63 -6.63
CA LEU A 20 19.08 -14.37 -6.26
C LEU A 20 19.83 -14.90 -7.48
N LEU A 21 19.21 -14.87 -8.67
CA LEU A 21 19.76 -15.46 -9.87
C LEU A 21 20.62 -14.44 -10.64
N PRO A 22 21.70 -14.90 -11.30
CA PRO A 22 22.43 -14.05 -12.22
C PRO A 22 21.52 -13.63 -13.39
N SER A 23 21.72 -12.43 -13.93
CA SER A 23 20.93 -11.93 -15.07
C SER A 23 21.03 -12.80 -16.32
N SER A 24 22.08 -13.62 -16.48
CA SER A 24 22.20 -14.58 -17.60
C SER A 24 21.59 -15.96 -17.30
N GLY A 25 20.98 -16.15 -16.13
CA GLY A 25 20.37 -17.39 -15.69
C GLY A 25 19.07 -17.72 -16.44
N THR A 26 18.56 -18.92 -16.16
CA THR A 26 17.26 -19.38 -16.66
C THR A 26 16.36 -19.75 -15.49
N LEU A 27 15.16 -19.16 -15.43
CA LEU A 27 14.11 -19.48 -14.47
C LEU A 27 12.98 -20.26 -15.16
N HIS A 28 12.75 -21.49 -14.69
CA HIS A 28 11.65 -22.34 -15.08
C HIS A 28 10.51 -22.21 -14.08
N ILE A 29 9.35 -21.75 -14.55
CA ILE A 29 8.14 -21.60 -13.74
C ILE A 29 7.20 -22.76 -14.07
N LEU A 30 6.96 -23.65 -13.11
CA LEU A 30 5.97 -24.71 -13.25
C LEU A 30 4.63 -24.20 -12.72
N THR A 31 3.59 -24.28 -13.54
CA THR A 31 2.26 -23.74 -13.20
C THR A 31 1.14 -24.59 -13.78
N THR A 32 -0.11 -24.24 -13.52
CA THR A 32 -1.29 -24.90 -14.11
C THR A 32 -1.97 -24.00 -15.13
N THR A 33 -2.80 -24.58 -16.00
CA THR A 33 -3.59 -23.82 -17.00
C THR A 33 -4.41 -22.70 -16.37
N ALA A 34 -4.95 -22.92 -15.16
CA ALA A 34 -5.74 -21.93 -14.43
C ALA A 34 -4.97 -20.66 -14.03
N LYS A 35 -3.63 -20.68 -14.10
CA LYS A 35 -2.74 -19.57 -13.70
C LYS A 35 -1.94 -19.00 -14.87
N GLN A 36 -2.30 -19.33 -16.12
CA GLN A 36 -1.55 -18.88 -17.30
C GLN A 36 -1.50 -17.35 -17.44
N GLY A 37 -2.61 -16.65 -17.22
CA GLY A 37 -2.61 -15.17 -17.26
C GLY A 37 -1.70 -14.55 -16.21
N ARG A 38 -1.68 -15.09 -14.98
CA ARG A 38 -0.74 -14.66 -13.94
C ARG A 38 0.71 -14.93 -14.31
N ALA A 39 0.99 -16.05 -14.97
CA ALA A 39 2.34 -16.36 -15.44
C ALA A 39 2.84 -15.32 -16.47
N GLN A 40 1.96 -14.79 -17.33
CA GLN A 40 2.31 -13.74 -18.29
C GLN A 40 2.68 -12.43 -17.58
N HIS A 41 1.85 -11.99 -16.63
CA HIS A 41 2.13 -10.80 -15.81
C HIS A 41 3.41 -10.96 -14.99
N LEU A 42 3.64 -12.13 -14.39
CA LEU A 42 4.87 -12.44 -13.66
C LEU A 42 6.10 -12.39 -14.56
N THR A 43 6.04 -12.96 -15.78
CA THR A 43 7.15 -12.86 -16.74
C THR A 43 7.48 -11.41 -17.08
N ALA A 44 6.46 -10.57 -17.29
CA ALA A 44 6.67 -9.15 -17.53
C ALA A 44 7.30 -8.42 -16.32
N ALA A 45 6.88 -8.76 -15.11
CA ALA A 45 7.48 -8.24 -13.88
C ALA A 45 8.94 -8.69 -13.69
N LEU A 46 9.25 -9.96 -13.98
CA LEU A 46 10.61 -10.51 -13.91
C LEU A 46 11.55 -9.82 -14.90
N ALA A 47 11.06 -9.47 -16.09
CA ALA A 47 11.84 -8.70 -17.06
C ALA A 47 12.18 -7.29 -16.57
N MET A 48 11.32 -6.66 -15.75
CA MET A 48 11.62 -5.39 -15.08
C MET A 48 12.64 -5.56 -13.95
N LEU A 49 12.51 -6.66 -13.18
CA LEU A 49 13.33 -6.92 -12.00
C LEU A 49 14.77 -7.33 -12.35
N SER A 50 14.93 -8.24 -13.32
CA SER A 50 16.24 -8.77 -13.73
C SER A 50 16.33 -8.83 -15.26
N PRO A 51 16.66 -7.69 -15.90
CA PRO A 51 16.84 -7.64 -17.35
C PRO A 51 17.88 -8.66 -17.82
N GLY A 52 17.49 -9.54 -18.74
CA GLY A 52 18.34 -10.62 -19.26
C GLY A 52 17.98 -12.01 -18.75
N LEU A 53 17.28 -12.11 -17.60
CA LEU A 53 16.87 -13.41 -17.05
C LEU A 53 15.93 -14.11 -18.03
N LYS A 54 16.31 -15.32 -18.46
CA LYS A 54 15.48 -16.11 -19.36
C LYS A 54 14.38 -16.79 -18.56
N VAL A 55 13.13 -16.48 -18.84
CA VAL A 55 11.98 -17.10 -18.16
C VAL A 55 11.30 -18.10 -19.09
N SER A 56 11.06 -19.32 -18.62
CA SER A 56 10.32 -20.35 -19.34
C SER A 56 9.19 -20.89 -18.48
N THR A 57 7.97 -20.86 -18.99
CA THR A 57 6.79 -21.34 -18.28
C THR A 57 6.38 -22.71 -18.78
N HIS A 58 6.20 -23.66 -17.86
CA HIS A 58 5.76 -25.01 -18.16
C HIS A 58 4.37 -25.27 -17.54
N ILE A 59 3.41 -25.63 -18.38
CA ILE A 59 2.01 -25.81 -17.98
C ILE A 59 1.74 -27.28 -17.65
N LEU A 60 1.31 -27.52 -16.41
CA LEU A 60 0.79 -28.79 -15.92
C LEU A 60 -0.73 -28.83 -16.10
N LYS A 61 -1.27 -30.04 -16.32
CA LYS A 61 -2.70 -30.25 -16.49
C LYS A 61 -3.52 -29.79 -15.28
N ASN A 62 -3.05 -30.09 -14.07
CA ASN A 62 -3.62 -29.66 -12.81
C ASN A 62 -2.59 -29.80 -11.68
N HIS A 63 -2.93 -29.33 -10.47
CA HIS A 63 -2.05 -29.35 -9.30
C HIS A 63 -1.94 -30.71 -8.58
N TYR A 64 -2.64 -31.75 -9.07
CA TYR A 64 -2.59 -33.11 -8.54
C TYR A 64 -1.67 -34.03 -9.35
N ASP A 65 -1.19 -33.59 -10.52
CA ASP A 65 -0.32 -34.39 -11.39
C ASP A 65 1.14 -34.37 -10.92
N MET A 66 1.37 -34.93 -9.73
CA MET A 66 2.68 -35.01 -9.10
C MET A 66 3.68 -35.80 -9.95
N ARG A 67 3.23 -36.85 -10.64
CA ARG A 67 4.11 -37.69 -11.48
C ARG A 67 4.69 -36.90 -12.64
N SER A 68 3.84 -36.18 -13.40
CA SER A 68 4.30 -35.36 -14.51
C SER A 68 5.18 -34.21 -14.03
N LEU A 69 4.83 -33.58 -12.89
CA LEU A 69 5.65 -32.53 -12.28
C LEU A 69 7.05 -33.05 -11.93
N SER A 70 7.15 -34.14 -11.17
CA SER A 70 8.45 -34.69 -10.76
C SER A 70 9.27 -35.16 -11.97
N ALA A 71 8.64 -35.77 -12.99
CA ALA A 71 9.33 -36.18 -14.21
C ALA A 71 9.89 -34.97 -14.98
N MET A 72 9.10 -33.90 -15.10
CA MET A 72 9.52 -32.66 -15.74
C MET A 72 10.65 -31.97 -14.95
N ALA A 73 10.51 -31.86 -13.63
CA ALA A 73 11.54 -31.28 -12.77
C ALA A 73 12.88 -32.02 -12.89
N ARG A 74 12.87 -33.37 -12.83
CA ARG A 74 14.08 -34.18 -13.04
C ARG A 74 14.71 -33.95 -14.41
N LYS A 75 13.90 -33.84 -15.47
CA LYS A 75 14.39 -33.55 -16.82
C LYS A 75 15.08 -32.18 -16.88
N LEU A 76 14.51 -31.16 -16.24
CA LEU A 76 15.10 -29.82 -16.17
C LEU A 76 16.41 -29.83 -15.38
N ILE A 77 16.42 -30.46 -14.20
CA ILE A 77 17.62 -30.58 -13.34
C ILE A 77 18.76 -31.34 -14.04
N ALA A 78 18.45 -32.37 -14.82
CA ALA A 78 19.45 -33.14 -15.56
C ALA A 78 20.14 -32.35 -16.69
N GLY A 79 19.63 -31.19 -17.07
CA GLY A 79 20.26 -30.32 -18.07
C GLY A 79 21.53 -29.66 -17.50
N ASN A 80 22.70 -30.24 -17.76
CA ASN A 80 24.05 -29.75 -17.42
C ASN A 80 24.13 -28.33 -16.84
N GLY A 81 24.13 -28.22 -15.51
CA GLY A 81 24.33 -26.96 -14.79
C GLY A 81 23.92 -27.05 -13.32
N GLU A 82 24.46 -26.17 -12.50
CA GLU A 82 23.98 -25.97 -11.14
C GLU A 82 22.52 -25.51 -11.16
N THR A 83 21.66 -26.24 -10.44
CA THR A 83 20.22 -25.99 -10.38
C THR A 83 19.79 -25.67 -8.95
N LEU A 84 19.10 -24.54 -8.79
CA LEU A 84 18.48 -24.12 -7.54
C LEU A 84 16.96 -24.22 -7.65
N VAL A 85 16.32 -24.74 -6.61
CA VAL A 85 14.88 -25.00 -6.64
C VAL A 85 14.19 -24.24 -5.51
N ASP A 86 13.17 -23.46 -5.83
CA ASP A 86 12.31 -22.79 -4.86
C ASP A 86 11.04 -23.60 -4.60
N LEU A 87 10.82 -23.95 -3.33
CA LEU A 87 9.68 -24.74 -2.87
C LEU A 87 8.59 -23.91 -2.19
N THR A 88 8.75 -22.58 -2.17
CA THR A 88 7.84 -21.68 -1.44
C THR A 88 6.45 -21.61 -2.08
N GLY A 89 6.40 -21.61 -3.42
CA GLY A 89 5.18 -21.46 -4.20
C GLY A 89 4.43 -22.78 -4.45
N GLY A 90 3.38 -22.70 -5.27
CA GLY A 90 2.54 -23.84 -5.65
C GLY A 90 1.60 -24.33 -4.54
N THR A 91 0.89 -25.43 -4.81
CA THR A 91 0.17 -26.15 -3.75
C THR A 91 1.15 -27.01 -2.96
N LYS A 92 0.81 -27.38 -1.72
CA LYS A 92 1.64 -28.30 -0.91
C LYS A 92 2.00 -29.60 -1.64
N LEU A 93 1.09 -30.13 -2.46
CA LEU A 93 1.33 -31.34 -3.27
C LEU A 93 2.37 -31.09 -4.37
N MET A 94 2.32 -29.92 -5.01
CA MET A 94 3.32 -29.53 -6.00
C MET A 94 4.70 -29.34 -5.37
N SER A 95 4.79 -28.64 -4.24
CA SER A 95 6.06 -28.45 -3.52
C SER A 95 6.65 -29.78 -3.05
N LEU A 96 5.81 -30.70 -2.56
CA LEU A 96 6.25 -32.04 -2.18
C LEU A 96 6.76 -32.84 -3.37
N ALA A 97 6.05 -32.83 -4.51
CA ALA A 97 6.48 -33.52 -5.73
C ALA A 97 7.79 -32.95 -6.30
N LEU A 98 7.97 -31.63 -6.21
CA LEU A 98 9.20 -30.95 -6.62
C LEU A 98 10.36 -31.31 -5.68
N TYR A 99 10.12 -31.33 -4.37
CA TYR A 99 11.12 -31.76 -3.38
C TYR A 99 11.54 -33.23 -3.59
N GLN A 100 10.60 -34.12 -3.87
CA GLN A 100 10.90 -35.52 -4.20
C GLN A 100 11.79 -35.65 -5.45
N ALA A 101 11.60 -34.78 -6.44
CA ALA A 101 12.48 -34.74 -7.61
C ALA A 101 13.90 -34.26 -7.23
N VAL A 102 14.01 -33.24 -6.37
CA VAL A 102 15.29 -32.72 -5.87
C VAL A 102 16.07 -33.80 -5.13
N GLN A 103 15.43 -34.54 -4.22
CA GLN A 103 16.05 -35.61 -3.41
C GLN A 103 16.70 -36.73 -4.25
N GLN A 104 16.33 -36.86 -5.52
CA GLN A 104 16.86 -37.86 -6.46
C GLN A 104 17.96 -37.28 -7.37
N THR A 105 18.46 -36.08 -7.07
CA THR A 105 19.39 -35.33 -7.90
C THR A 105 20.41 -34.59 -7.03
N SER A 106 21.35 -33.88 -7.65
CA SER A 106 22.30 -33.00 -6.97
C SER A 106 21.82 -31.54 -6.85
N ALA A 107 20.56 -31.25 -7.20
CA ALA A 107 20.03 -29.89 -7.08
C ALA A 107 19.90 -29.47 -5.62
N LYS A 108 20.07 -28.16 -5.37
CA LYS A 108 19.75 -27.55 -4.08
C LYS A 108 18.31 -27.07 -4.08
N ALA A 109 17.67 -27.12 -2.92
CA ALA A 109 16.36 -26.53 -2.74
C ALA A 109 16.32 -25.57 -1.57
N ILE A 110 15.58 -24.49 -1.75
CA ILE A 110 15.39 -23.45 -0.75
C ILE A 110 13.92 -23.21 -0.46
N TYR A 111 13.67 -22.58 0.68
CA TYR A 111 12.37 -22.07 1.08
C TYR A 111 12.52 -20.62 1.56
N ILE A 112 11.68 -19.73 1.04
CA ILE A 112 11.63 -18.33 1.41
C ILE A 112 10.61 -18.18 2.53
N ASP A 113 11.12 -18.00 3.74
CA ASP A 113 10.30 -17.77 4.92
C ASP A 113 10.00 -16.27 5.02
N SER A 114 8.88 -15.86 4.42
CA SER A 114 8.45 -14.47 4.41
C SER A 114 8.03 -13.95 5.78
N GLU A 115 7.75 -14.83 6.75
CA GLU A 115 7.40 -14.42 8.11
C GLU A 115 8.66 -13.96 8.85
N THR A 116 9.69 -14.82 8.87
CA THR A 116 10.95 -14.53 9.57
C THR A 116 11.96 -13.73 8.73
N GLY A 117 11.71 -13.55 7.44
CA GLY A 117 12.55 -12.73 6.56
C GLY A 117 13.85 -13.43 6.14
N VAL A 118 13.89 -14.76 6.17
CA VAL A 118 15.09 -15.55 5.85
C VAL A 118 14.86 -16.52 4.69
N ILE A 119 15.96 -16.94 4.08
CA ILE A 119 15.98 -17.97 3.05
C ILE A 119 16.70 -19.20 3.61
N ARG A 120 16.04 -20.35 3.60
CA ARG A 120 16.57 -21.59 4.18
C ARG A 120 16.94 -22.58 3.09
N ASP A 121 18.08 -23.23 3.22
CA ASP A 121 18.39 -24.44 2.47
C ASP A 121 17.64 -25.59 3.12
N VAL A 122 16.74 -26.23 2.36
CA VAL A 122 15.95 -27.35 2.85
C VAL A 122 16.54 -28.71 2.47
N THR A 123 17.62 -28.72 1.68
CA THR A 123 18.40 -29.92 1.39
C THR A 123 19.45 -30.19 2.46
N ASP A 124 19.84 -29.18 3.22
CA ASP A 124 20.64 -29.34 4.43
C ASP A 124 19.77 -29.69 5.64
N ALA A 125 20.03 -30.85 6.25
CA ALA A 125 19.34 -31.31 7.46
C ALA A 125 19.54 -30.37 8.66
N SER A 126 20.57 -29.51 8.64
CA SER A 126 20.80 -28.49 9.67
C SER A 126 19.84 -27.29 9.55
N GLY A 127 19.14 -27.14 8.41
CA GLY A 127 18.27 -26.00 8.13
C GLY A 127 19.05 -24.70 7.91
N HIS A 128 20.23 -24.79 7.32
CA HIS A 128 21.14 -23.67 7.09
C HIS A 128 20.44 -22.46 6.47
N ILE A 129 20.70 -21.28 7.02
CA ILE A 129 20.17 -20.01 6.52
C ILE A 129 21.09 -19.53 5.40
N VAL A 130 20.58 -19.56 4.17
CA VAL A 130 21.27 -19.07 2.96
C VAL A 130 21.33 -17.55 2.95
N SER A 131 20.30 -16.88 3.48
CA SER A 131 20.28 -15.44 3.66
C SER A 131 19.44 -15.05 4.87
N GLU A 132 19.99 -14.19 5.72
CA GLU A 132 19.30 -13.59 6.87
C GLU A 132 18.41 -12.40 6.48
N ARG A 133 18.44 -11.99 5.20
CA ARG A 133 17.63 -10.87 4.69
C ARG A 133 17.03 -11.20 3.34
N LEU A 134 15.76 -10.88 3.18
CA LEU A 134 15.12 -10.95 1.87
C LEU A 134 15.57 -9.79 0.98
N PRO A 135 15.66 -10.01 -0.33
CA PRO A 135 15.93 -8.95 -1.29
C PRO A 135 14.78 -7.95 -1.35
N HIS A 136 15.10 -6.66 -1.54
CA HIS A 136 14.08 -5.65 -1.81
C HIS A 136 13.50 -5.84 -3.20
N ILE A 137 12.17 -5.99 -3.28
CA ILE A 137 11.43 -6.06 -4.54
C ILE A 137 10.56 -4.81 -4.65
N PRO A 138 10.82 -3.90 -5.60
CA PRO A 138 10.03 -2.68 -5.74
C PRO A 138 8.53 -2.93 -5.93
N SER A 139 7.68 -2.10 -5.33
CA SER A 139 6.23 -2.30 -5.31
C SER A 139 5.62 -2.36 -6.72
N ASN A 140 6.13 -1.57 -7.66
CA ASN A 140 5.69 -1.57 -9.06
C ASN A 140 5.94 -2.91 -9.76
N VAL A 141 7.02 -3.63 -9.42
CA VAL A 141 7.28 -4.98 -9.91
C VAL A 141 6.26 -5.96 -9.34
N VAL A 142 5.93 -5.84 -8.05
CA VAL A 142 4.92 -6.73 -7.44
C VAL A 142 3.53 -6.47 -8.03
N PHE A 143 3.14 -5.21 -8.17
CA PHE A 143 1.89 -4.81 -8.84
C PHE A 143 1.83 -5.36 -10.26
N ARG A 144 2.92 -5.21 -11.02
CA ARG A 144 3.02 -5.75 -12.38
C ARG A 144 2.79 -7.26 -12.40
N ALA A 145 3.35 -8.00 -11.45
CA ALA A 145 3.17 -9.46 -11.35
C ALA A 145 1.73 -9.88 -11.04
N TYR A 146 0.94 -8.99 -10.44
CA TYR A 146 -0.50 -9.14 -10.22
C TYR A 146 -1.38 -8.54 -11.33
N GLY A 147 -0.79 -8.08 -12.44
CA GLY A 147 -1.53 -7.48 -13.55
C GLY A 147 -2.02 -6.06 -13.24
N LYS A 148 -1.32 -5.33 -12.37
CA LYS A 148 -1.64 -3.96 -11.99
C LYS A 148 -0.56 -2.98 -12.44
N ALA A 149 -0.99 -1.76 -12.73
CA ALA A 149 -0.12 -0.61 -12.91
C ALA A 149 -0.32 0.36 -11.74
N ALA A 150 0.75 1.07 -11.37
CA ALA A 150 0.71 2.05 -10.29
C ALA A 150 1.28 3.38 -10.77
N CYS A 151 0.57 4.46 -10.47
CA CYS A 151 1.04 5.83 -10.68
C CYS A 151 1.03 6.54 -9.33
N ASP A 152 2.08 7.28 -9.04
CA ASP A 152 2.05 8.19 -7.90
C ASP A 152 1.30 9.45 -8.32
N ASP A 153 0.16 9.72 -7.70
CA ASP A 153 -0.48 11.01 -7.83
C ASP A 153 0.29 12.02 -6.98
N ARG A 154 1.17 12.78 -7.64
CA ARG A 154 1.79 13.95 -7.05
C ARG A 154 0.77 15.08 -7.02
N ARG A 155 -0.23 14.97 -6.13
CA ARG A 155 -1.09 16.11 -5.80
C ARG A 155 -0.18 17.30 -5.44
N TRP A 156 -0.43 18.44 -6.08
CA TRP A 156 0.33 19.66 -5.79
C TRP A 156 0.14 20.02 -4.31
N LEU A 157 1.25 20.22 -3.61
CA LEU A 157 1.25 20.62 -2.21
C LEU A 157 1.63 22.10 -2.09
N PRO A 158 0.99 22.86 -1.19
CA PRO A 158 1.38 24.24 -0.96
C PRO A 158 2.81 24.34 -0.42
N GLU A 159 3.55 25.37 -0.83
CA GLU A 159 4.81 25.73 -0.20
C GLU A 159 4.63 25.96 1.31
N GLY A 160 5.57 25.48 2.13
CA GLY A 160 5.47 25.58 3.59
C GLY A 160 4.80 24.39 4.28
N LEU A 161 4.42 23.34 3.54
CA LEU A 161 3.86 22.11 4.14
C LEU A 161 4.73 21.52 5.27
N PRO A 162 6.08 21.42 5.16
CA PRO A 162 6.89 20.93 6.28
C PRO A 162 6.69 21.74 7.57
N LEU A 163 6.62 23.08 7.45
CA LEU A 163 6.35 23.97 8.59
C LEU A 163 4.95 23.74 9.15
N LEU A 164 3.96 23.42 8.31
CA LEU A 164 2.63 23.05 8.78
C LEU A 164 2.65 21.71 9.52
N ILE A 165 3.37 20.70 9.01
CA ILE A 165 3.47 19.40 9.70
C ILE A 165 4.12 19.58 11.08
N ASP A 166 5.19 20.36 11.17
CA ASP A 166 5.83 20.68 12.46
C ASP A 166 4.86 21.41 13.41
N TYR A 167 4.04 22.32 12.88
CA TYR A 167 3.00 22.98 13.67
C TYR A 167 1.93 21.99 14.15
N ILE A 168 1.45 21.10 13.28
CA ILE A 168 0.47 20.07 13.63
C ILE A 168 1.03 19.17 14.75
N ASP A 169 2.31 18.82 14.70
CA ASP A 169 2.96 18.04 15.76
C ASP A 169 2.93 18.73 17.12
N ASN A 170 3.21 20.03 17.14
CA ASN A 170 3.25 20.81 18.39
C ASN A 170 1.86 21.23 18.90
N TYR A 171 0.88 21.37 18.00
CA TYR A 171 -0.45 21.89 18.28
C TYR A 171 -1.58 20.96 17.83
N PHE A 172 -1.35 19.65 17.92
CA PHE A 172 -2.21 18.62 17.34
C PHE A 172 -3.69 18.73 17.76
N GLN A 173 -3.96 19.00 19.04
CA GLN A 173 -5.34 19.19 19.51
C GLN A 173 -6.01 20.40 18.86
N ALA A 174 -5.31 21.54 18.79
CA ALA A 174 -5.85 22.74 18.17
C ALA A 174 -6.11 22.54 16.67
N TRP A 175 -5.25 21.77 16.00
CA TRP A 175 -5.45 21.35 14.62
C TRP A 175 -6.69 20.46 14.46
N CYS A 176 -6.85 19.44 15.30
CA CYS A 176 -8.04 18.57 15.31
C CYS A 176 -9.34 19.37 15.54
N ASP A 177 -9.35 20.30 16.50
CA ASP A 177 -10.50 21.15 16.79
C ASP A 177 -10.83 22.05 15.60
N PHE A 178 -9.80 22.68 15.01
CA PHE A 178 -9.95 23.46 13.79
C PHE A 178 -10.49 22.62 12.63
N PHE A 179 -9.94 21.43 12.39
CA PHE A 179 -10.35 20.56 11.30
C PHE A 179 -11.78 20.06 11.48
N THR A 180 -12.18 19.71 12.71
CA THR A 180 -13.56 19.34 13.07
C THR A 180 -14.51 20.47 12.73
N TRP A 181 -14.20 21.67 13.21
CA TRP A 181 -14.96 22.86 12.93
C TRP A 181 -15.03 23.10 11.42
N PHE A 182 -13.90 23.07 10.72
CA PHE A 182 -13.82 23.31 9.28
C PHE A 182 -14.71 22.35 8.48
N ASN A 183 -14.72 21.06 8.83
CA ASN A 183 -15.38 19.99 8.07
C ASN A 183 -16.81 19.61 8.52
N THR A 184 -17.53 20.51 9.20
CA THR A 184 -18.96 20.29 9.44
C THR A 184 -19.75 20.20 8.13
N SER A 185 -20.84 19.42 8.14
CA SER A 185 -21.70 19.12 6.97
C SER A 185 -22.22 20.37 6.24
N GLU A 186 -22.37 21.48 6.95
CA GLU A 186 -22.81 22.78 6.44
C GLU A 186 -21.83 23.39 5.40
N PHE A 187 -20.57 22.95 5.39
CA PHE A 187 -19.52 23.54 4.58
C PHE A 187 -19.42 22.96 3.15
N LYS A 188 -19.98 21.78 2.89
CA LYS A 188 -19.75 21.04 1.63
C LYS A 188 -20.29 21.72 0.36
N HIS A 189 -21.07 22.81 0.46
CA HIS A 189 -21.79 23.39 -0.67
C HIS A 189 -21.79 24.93 -0.74
N LYS A 190 -20.95 25.64 0.01
CA LYS A 190 -21.01 27.12 0.13
C LYS A 190 -19.67 27.82 -0.05
N TYR A 191 -19.06 27.71 -1.22
CA TYR A 191 -17.97 28.61 -1.60
C TYR A 191 -18.18 29.16 -3.01
N THR A 192 -17.75 30.40 -3.21
CA THR A 192 -17.67 31.04 -4.52
C THR A 192 -16.20 31.04 -4.95
N ALA A 193 -15.90 30.38 -6.08
CA ALA A 193 -14.62 30.60 -6.74
C ALA A 193 -14.64 31.99 -7.38
N ALA A 194 -13.75 32.87 -6.94
CA ALA A 194 -13.55 34.15 -7.60
C ALA A 194 -12.92 33.94 -8.99
N PRO A 195 -13.08 34.87 -9.95
CA PRO A 195 -12.40 34.79 -11.25
C PRO A 195 -10.88 34.69 -11.15
N THR A 196 -10.31 35.11 -10.01
CA THR A 196 -8.88 35.04 -9.67
C THR A 196 -8.41 33.68 -9.16
N GLY A 197 -9.32 32.71 -8.98
CA GLY A 197 -9.03 31.41 -8.35
C GLY A 197 -9.05 31.43 -6.82
N GLU A 198 -9.24 32.60 -6.19
CA GLU A 198 -9.44 32.69 -4.74
C GLU A 198 -10.77 32.05 -4.32
N ILE A 199 -10.79 31.46 -3.12
CA ILE A 199 -11.98 30.84 -2.56
C ILE A 199 -12.43 31.61 -1.32
N HIS A 200 -13.68 32.05 -1.32
CA HIS A 200 -14.25 32.86 -0.26
C HIS A 200 -15.44 32.14 0.35
N PHE A 201 -15.48 32.12 1.69
CA PHE A 201 -16.63 31.59 2.43
C PHE A 201 -16.71 32.17 3.83
N GLN A 202 -17.87 32.01 4.46
CA GLN A 202 -18.14 32.39 5.84
C GLN A 202 -18.60 31.19 6.64
N LYS A 203 -18.19 31.14 7.90
CA LYS A 203 -18.52 30.03 8.79
C LYS A 203 -18.73 30.50 10.22
N ASP A 204 -19.80 30.03 10.84
CA ASP A 204 -20.10 30.34 12.23
C ASP A 204 -19.30 29.47 13.20
N LEU A 205 -18.95 30.04 14.35
CA LEU A 205 -18.25 29.36 15.45
C LEU A 205 -19.20 28.47 16.26
N ALA A 206 -20.50 28.77 16.24
CA ALA A 206 -21.54 28.03 16.95
C ALA A 206 -21.99 26.79 16.15
N THR A 207 -21.09 25.83 15.93
CA THR A 207 -21.45 24.57 15.27
C THR A 207 -21.96 23.51 16.27
N PRO A 208 -23.02 22.76 15.95
CA PRO A 208 -23.80 21.93 16.90
C PRO A 208 -23.10 20.69 17.48
N HIS A 209 -21.86 20.39 17.08
CA HIS A 209 -21.12 19.21 17.55
C HIS A 209 -20.09 19.48 18.66
N ASN A 210 -20.08 20.70 19.21
CA ASN A 210 -19.04 21.13 20.13
C ASN A 210 -19.52 21.02 21.59
N SER A 211 -19.34 19.86 22.20
CA SER A 211 -19.48 19.68 23.66
C SER A 211 -18.33 20.32 24.46
N HIS A 212 -17.30 20.85 23.78
CA HIS A 212 -16.05 21.35 24.37
C HIS A 212 -15.92 22.88 24.29
N GLY A 213 -16.77 23.62 25.02
CA GLY A 213 -16.53 25.04 25.35
C GLY A 213 -16.23 25.98 24.16
N ASN A 214 -15.51 27.08 24.45
CA ASN A 214 -15.13 28.09 23.47
C ASN A 214 -13.94 27.60 22.63
N LEU A 215 -14.18 27.12 21.40
CA LEU A 215 -13.14 26.66 20.46
C LEU A 215 -12.36 27.80 19.79
N TRP A 216 -12.76 29.06 19.96
CA TRP A 216 -12.11 30.17 19.27
C TRP A 216 -10.60 30.26 19.49
N PRO A 217 -10.04 30.06 20.70
CA PRO A 217 -8.58 30.09 20.89
C PRO A 217 -7.86 29.08 19.99
N ALA A 218 -8.34 27.84 19.90
CA ALA A 218 -7.76 26.82 19.03
C ALA A 218 -7.89 27.19 17.55
N ILE A 219 -9.10 27.54 17.12
CA ILE A 219 -9.39 27.92 15.72
C ILE A 219 -8.56 29.14 15.29
N SER A 220 -8.51 30.18 16.13
CA SER A 220 -7.77 31.41 15.81
C SER A 220 -6.27 31.21 15.79
N THR A 221 -5.73 30.31 16.61
CA THR A 221 -4.30 29.96 16.58
C THR A 221 -3.94 29.32 15.23
N VAL A 222 -4.73 28.34 14.77
CA VAL A 222 -4.51 27.68 13.47
C VAL A 222 -4.70 28.66 12.31
N LEU A 223 -5.76 29.46 12.31
CA LEU A 223 -6.00 30.47 11.27
C LEU A 223 -4.90 31.52 11.20
N SER A 224 -4.37 31.95 12.35
CA SER A 224 -3.23 32.89 12.42
C SER A 224 -1.98 32.28 11.80
N TYR A 225 -1.73 30.99 12.08
CA TYR A 225 -0.59 30.28 11.52
C TYR A 225 -0.72 30.10 10.00
N LEU A 226 -1.88 29.65 9.50
CA LEU A 226 -2.14 29.53 8.07
C LEU A 226 -2.07 30.88 7.34
N LYS A 227 -2.47 31.97 8.02
CA LYS A 227 -2.29 33.34 7.53
C LYS A 227 -0.83 33.76 7.47
N ALA A 228 -0.02 33.41 8.47
CA ALA A 228 1.41 33.68 8.48
C ALA A 228 2.16 32.93 7.36
N LEU A 229 1.69 31.74 6.98
CA LEU A 229 2.17 31.00 5.81
C LEU A 229 1.68 31.59 4.47
N GLY A 230 0.78 32.60 4.50
CA GLY A 230 0.21 33.21 3.32
C GLY A 230 -0.84 32.35 2.61
N TRP A 231 -1.32 31.26 3.22
CA TRP A 231 -2.25 30.34 2.55
C TRP A 231 -3.70 30.83 2.58
N LEU A 232 -4.04 31.63 3.59
CA LEU A 232 -5.36 32.24 3.72
C LEU A 232 -5.29 33.61 4.38
N ASP A 233 -6.36 34.37 4.23
CA ASP A 233 -6.70 35.50 5.10
C ASP A 233 -8.01 35.19 5.81
N TYR A 234 -8.21 35.78 6.99
CA TYR A 234 -9.46 35.64 7.70
C TYR A 234 -9.82 36.90 8.49
N ARG A 235 -11.13 37.11 8.64
CA ARG A 235 -11.70 38.16 9.48
C ARG A 235 -12.84 37.58 10.30
N ARG A 236 -12.86 37.88 11.60
CA ARG A 236 -13.97 37.55 12.47
C ARG A 236 -14.89 38.75 12.67
N VAL A 237 -16.20 38.53 12.55
CA VAL A 237 -17.25 39.50 12.87
C VAL A 237 -18.28 38.80 13.76
N GLY A 238 -18.28 39.10 15.06
CA GLY A 238 -19.14 38.42 16.03
C GLY A 238 -18.83 36.92 16.11
N GLN A 239 -19.80 36.08 15.75
CA GLN A 239 -19.67 34.61 15.72
C GLN A 239 -19.29 34.05 14.35
N THR A 240 -19.19 34.90 13.33
CA THR A 240 -18.90 34.49 11.96
C THR A 240 -17.44 34.76 11.63
N VAL A 241 -16.79 33.79 10.99
CA VAL A 241 -15.43 33.88 10.45
C VAL A 241 -15.51 33.86 8.92
N SER A 242 -15.08 34.94 8.30
CA SER A 242 -14.88 35.02 6.85
C SER A 242 -13.47 34.57 6.52
N ILE A 243 -13.33 33.59 5.63
CA ILE A 243 -12.04 33.04 5.19
C ILE A 243 -11.89 33.26 3.69
N ARG A 244 -10.69 33.69 3.29
CA ARG A 244 -10.26 33.82 1.90
C ARG A 244 -9.01 32.97 1.68
N MET A 245 -9.10 31.94 0.86
CA MET A 245 -7.97 31.08 0.51
C MET A 245 -7.38 31.50 -0.84
N GLN A 246 -6.05 31.41 -0.94
CA GLN A 246 -5.32 31.79 -2.15
C GLN A 246 -5.40 30.72 -3.26
N SER A 247 -5.71 29.46 -2.91
CA SER A 247 -5.84 28.37 -3.87
C SER A 247 -6.83 27.30 -3.41
N ASP A 248 -7.30 26.49 -4.36
CA ASP A 248 -8.15 25.32 -4.11
C ASP A 248 -7.40 24.15 -3.49
N ALA A 249 -6.07 24.14 -3.56
CA ALA A 249 -5.24 23.10 -2.97
C ALA A 249 -5.37 23.05 -1.44
N LEU A 250 -5.37 24.20 -0.75
CA LEU A 250 -5.62 24.24 0.69
C LEU A 250 -7.04 23.76 0.99
N LEU A 251 -8.02 24.16 0.17
CA LEU A 251 -9.38 23.69 0.35
C LEU A 251 -9.45 22.16 0.23
N LYS A 252 -8.82 21.56 -0.79
CA LYS A 252 -8.76 20.11 -0.99
C LYS A 252 -8.04 19.41 0.17
N PHE A 253 -6.92 19.98 0.62
CA PHE A 253 -6.16 19.50 1.76
C PHE A 253 -7.00 19.40 3.04
N LEU A 254 -7.85 20.41 3.27
CA LEU A 254 -8.74 20.46 4.43
C LEU A 254 -10.05 19.68 4.22
N GLN A 255 -10.67 19.69 3.04
CA GLN A 255 -11.98 19.05 2.82
C GLN A 255 -11.91 17.54 2.64
N HIS A 256 -10.88 17.06 1.95
CA HIS A 256 -10.74 15.63 1.67
C HIS A 256 -10.02 14.89 2.79
N GLY A 257 -9.47 15.62 3.77
CA GLY A 257 -8.77 15.01 4.89
C GLY A 257 -7.35 14.55 4.56
N SER A 258 -6.84 14.91 3.37
CA SER A 258 -5.50 14.51 2.92
C SER A 258 -4.38 15.09 3.80
N TRP A 259 -4.67 16.06 4.66
CA TRP A 259 -3.72 16.50 5.68
C TRP A 259 -3.19 15.34 6.53
N LEU A 260 -4.00 14.31 6.81
CA LEU A 260 -3.56 13.20 7.62
C LEU A 260 -2.52 12.37 6.86
N GLU A 261 -2.73 12.16 5.56
CA GLU A 261 -1.79 11.49 4.65
C GLU A 261 -0.45 12.24 4.63
N GLU A 262 -0.52 13.56 4.45
CA GLU A 262 0.64 14.46 4.42
C GLU A 262 1.35 14.58 5.77
N TYR A 263 0.62 14.42 6.87
CA TYR A 263 1.17 14.41 8.21
C TYR A 263 1.87 13.10 8.54
N ILE A 264 1.32 11.96 8.11
CA ILE A 264 1.92 10.67 8.42
C ILE A 264 3.09 10.32 7.51
N TYR A 265 3.04 10.68 6.23
CA TYR A 265 4.06 10.33 5.25
C TYR A 265 5.50 10.68 5.69
N PRO A 266 5.83 11.93 6.11
CA PRO A 266 7.18 12.26 6.55
C PRO A 266 7.62 11.52 7.82
N LYS A 267 6.68 11.02 8.64
CA LYS A 267 6.99 10.22 9.83
C LYS A 267 7.43 8.80 9.50
N ILE A 268 7.16 8.30 8.31
CA ILE A 268 7.52 6.92 7.90
C ILE A 268 8.48 6.91 6.71
N SER A 269 8.49 7.96 5.90
CA SER A 269 9.42 8.10 4.78
C SER A 269 10.88 8.08 5.26
N GLY A 270 11.71 7.31 4.57
CA GLY A 270 13.11 7.08 4.95
C GLY A 270 13.34 6.09 6.10
N ARG A 271 12.28 5.53 6.71
CA ARG A 271 12.39 4.50 7.77
C ARG A 271 12.17 3.08 7.25
N PHE A 272 11.64 2.95 6.04
CA PHE A 272 11.38 1.69 5.34
C PHE A 272 11.99 1.76 3.93
N GLN A 273 12.25 0.60 3.32
CA GLN A 273 12.90 0.49 2.01
C GLN A 273 12.14 1.26 0.92
N GLU A 274 10.82 1.22 0.96
CA GLU A 274 9.96 1.94 0.04
C GLU A 274 8.70 2.45 0.74
N VAL A 275 8.45 3.75 0.62
CA VAL A 275 7.23 4.41 1.08
C VAL A 275 6.70 5.30 -0.03
N ARG A 276 5.46 5.06 -0.44
CA ARG A 276 4.75 5.82 -1.48
C ARG A 276 3.45 6.37 -0.92
N LYS A 277 2.98 7.49 -1.43
CA LYS A 277 1.68 8.08 -1.07
C LYS A 277 0.86 8.36 -2.31
N ASN A 278 -0.46 8.42 -2.15
CA ASN A 278 -1.43 8.66 -3.23
C ASN A 278 -1.20 7.72 -4.42
N VAL A 279 -1.06 6.42 -4.16
CA VAL A 279 -0.79 5.44 -5.20
C VAL A 279 -2.10 5.09 -5.90
N ALA A 280 -2.25 5.52 -7.15
CA ALA A 280 -3.35 5.15 -8.00
C ALA A 280 -3.05 3.79 -8.67
N LEU A 281 -3.93 2.81 -8.44
CA LEU A 281 -3.82 1.44 -8.94
C LEU A 281 -4.83 1.19 -10.05
N TYR A 282 -4.31 0.78 -11.20
CA TYR A 282 -5.07 0.45 -12.41
C TYR A 282 -4.93 -1.02 -12.76
N ASP A 283 -5.93 -1.54 -13.48
CA ASP A 283 -5.71 -2.77 -14.23
C ASP A 283 -4.69 -2.51 -15.33
N TYR A 284 -3.66 -3.36 -15.43
CA TYR A 284 -2.56 -3.08 -16.35
C TYR A 284 -3.02 -3.11 -17.80
N ASP A 285 -3.90 -4.03 -18.18
CA ASP A 285 -4.28 -4.19 -19.58
C ASP A 285 -5.03 -2.95 -20.07
N VAL A 286 -5.92 -2.42 -19.21
CA VAL A 286 -6.62 -1.14 -19.44
C VAL A 286 -5.64 0.03 -19.49
N TYR A 287 -4.70 0.09 -18.55
CA TYR A 287 -3.69 1.15 -18.51
C TYR A 287 -2.82 1.16 -19.78
N ALA A 288 -2.34 -0.01 -20.21
CA ALA A 288 -1.48 -0.15 -21.37
C ALA A 288 -2.20 0.19 -22.68
N GLU A 289 -3.48 -0.18 -22.81
CA GLU A 289 -4.30 0.18 -23.97
C GLU A 289 -4.43 1.71 -24.11
N ILE A 290 -4.76 2.40 -23.01
CA ILE A 290 -4.93 3.86 -23.01
C ILE A 290 -3.59 4.56 -23.28
N ALA A 291 -2.51 4.10 -22.64
CA ALA A 291 -1.18 4.63 -22.87
C ALA A 291 -0.72 4.47 -24.33
N ALA A 292 -1.01 3.31 -24.96
CA ALA A 292 -0.69 3.06 -26.37
C ALA A 292 -1.48 3.97 -27.33
N GLN A 293 -2.68 4.40 -26.94
CA GLN A 293 -3.51 5.34 -27.71
C GLN A 293 -3.17 6.81 -27.42
N GLY A 294 -2.20 7.09 -26.54
CA GLY A 294 -1.90 8.45 -26.07
C GLY A 294 -3.05 9.09 -25.29
N GLY A 295 -3.96 8.28 -24.76
CA GLY A 295 -5.13 8.74 -24.02
C GLY A 295 -4.80 9.21 -22.60
N ASP A 296 -5.67 10.03 -22.03
CA ASP A 296 -5.58 10.48 -20.64
C ASP A 296 -6.12 9.42 -19.68
N ILE A 297 -5.24 8.91 -18.82
CA ILE A 297 -5.55 7.91 -17.79
C ILE A 297 -6.43 8.50 -16.67
N GLY A 298 -6.53 9.83 -16.55
CA GLY A 298 -7.33 10.51 -15.54
C GLY A 298 -8.82 10.17 -15.55
N HIS A 299 -9.35 9.67 -16.66
CA HIS A 299 -10.75 9.24 -16.77
C HIS A 299 -11.00 7.78 -16.36
N VAL A 300 -9.96 6.99 -16.12
CA VAL A 300 -10.09 5.60 -15.67
C VAL A 300 -10.29 5.57 -14.17
N LYS A 301 -11.31 4.83 -13.72
CA LYS A 301 -11.54 4.61 -12.29
C LYS A 301 -10.39 3.79 -11.69
N ALA A 302 -9.48 4.47 -11.01
CA ALA A 302 -8.43 3.87 -10.20
C ALA A 302 -8.94 3.47 -8.81
N ASN A 303 -8.27 2.51 -8.18
CA ASN A 303 -8.30 2.43 -6.72
C ASN A 303 -7.14 3.26 -6.18
N GLU A 304 -7.40 4.07 -5.17
CA GLU A 304 -6.39 4.88 -4.53
C GLU A 304 -5.92 4.21 -3.24
N VAL A 305 -4.62 4.32 -2.96
CA VAL A 305 -3.99 3.91 -1.72
C VAL A 305 -3.29 5.12 -1.13
N ASP A 306 -3.74 5.55 0.05
CA ASP A 306 -3.27 6.78 0.66
C ASP A 306 -1.77 6.73 0.98
N VAL A 307 -1.31 5.69 1.68
CA VAL A 307 0.12 5.42 1.87
C VAL A 307 0.40 3.92 1.73
N LEU A 308 1.39 3.59 0.92
CA LEU A 308 1.91 2.23 0.72
C LEU A 308 3.30 2.13 1.31
N ILE A 309 3.54 1.07 2.07
CA ILE A 309 4.86 0.71 2.59
C ILE A 309 5.23 -0.66 2.05
N ASN A 310 6.46 -0.81 1.60
CA ASN A 310 6.99 -2.09 1.14
C ASN A 310 8.37 -2.33 1.79
N GLU A 311 8.41 -3.29 2.69
CA GLU A 311 9.58 -3.65 3.48
C GLU A 311 9.86 -5.14 3.26
N TYR A 312 10.96 -5.47 2.58
CA TYR A 312 11.32 -6.86 2.27
C TYR A 312 10.20 -7.65 1.56
N GLY A 313 9.44 -6.98 0.67
CA GLY A 313 8.31 -7.57 -0.05
C GLY A 313 7.06 -7.80 0.80
N LYS A 314 7.06 -7.38 2.07
CA LYS A 314 5.87 -7.24 2.90
C LYS A 314 5.23 -5.89 2.61
N MET A 315 4.04 -5.90 2.01
CA MET A 315 3.31 -4.68 1.70
C MET A 315 2.28 -4.35 2.78
N LEU A 316 2.31 -3.11 3.24
CA LEU A 316 1.32 -2.54 4.16
C LEU A 316 0.62 -1.36 3.50
N PHE A 317 -0.70 -1.46 3.41
CA PHE A 317 -1.59 -0.43 2.89
C PHE A 317 -2.14 0.36 4.07
N LEU A 318 -1.83 1.64 4.15
CA LEU A 318 -2.41 2.56 5.13
C LEU A 318 -3.55 3.34 4.46
N GLU A 319 -4.74 3.22 5.01
CA GLU A 319 -5.92 4.01 4.62
C GLU A 319 -6.16 5.09 5.68
N CYS A 320 -6.06 6.35 5.28
CA CYS A 320 -6.27 7.51 6.14
C CYS A 320 -7.75 7.88 6.25
N LYS A 321 -8.20 8.11 7.48
CA LYS A 321 -9.58 8.47 7.82
C LYS A 321 -9.57 9.69 8.73
N ALA A 322 -9.57 10.86 8.11
CA ALA A 322 -9.54 12.14 8.81
C ALA A 322 -10.93 12.76 9.08
N GLY A 323 -12.04 12.22 8.56
CA GLY A 323 -13.35 12.83 8.81
C GLY A 323 -13.88 12.61 10.24
N TYR A 324 -14.73 13.53 10.72
CA TYR A 324 -15.37 13.46 12.06
C TYR A 324 -16.81 12.93 12.04
N SER A 325 -17.38 12.66 10.87
CA SER A 325 -18.77 12.19 10.77
C SER A 325 -18.94 10.81 11.42
N LYS A 326 -20.02 10.61 12.19
CA LYS A 326 -20.43 9.27 12.64
C LYS A 326 -20.59 8.30 11.46
N SER A 327 -20.86 8.80 10.26
CA SER A 327 -20.96 7.99 9.05
C SER A 327 -19.61 7.45 8.53
N LEU A 328 -18.48 8.02 8.97
CA LEU A 328 -17.14 7.57 8.58
C LEU A 328 -16.92 6.10 8.92
N PHE A 329 -17.53 5.65 10.03
CA PHE A 329 -17.47 4.28 10.55
C PHE A 329 -18.81 3.54 10.42
N SER A 330 -19.79 4.08 9.69
CA SER A 330 -21.09 3.43 9.53
C SER A 330 -21.15 2.50 8.32
N ASN A 331 -20.45 2.81 7.22
CA ASN A 331 -20.48 2.00 5.99
C ASN A 331 -19.39 0.91 5.94
N THR A 332 -19.16 0.26 7.07
CA THR A 332 -17.98 -0.60 7.26
C THR A 332 -18.16 -1.97 6.62
N ALA A 333 -19.40 -2.36 6.32
CA ALA A 333 -19.72 -3.57 5.56
C ALA A 333 -19.27 -3.48 4.09
N GLU A 334 -19.16 -2.27 3.51
CA GLU A 334 -18.68 -2.08 2.14
C GLU A 334 -17.20 -1.72 2.09
N GLN A 335 -16.73 -0.87 3.01
CA GLN A 335 -15.36 -0.35 3.01
C GLN A 335 -14.31 -1.43 3.30
N ILE A 336 -14.53 -2.27 4.32
CA ILE A 336 -13.55 -3.29 4.73
C ILE A 336 -13.31 -4.31 3.61
N PRO A 337 -14.36 -4.95 3.03
CA PRO A 337 -14.15 -5.88 1.92
C PRO A 337 -13.53 -5.23 0.69
N LYS A 338 -13.81 -3.94 0.43
CA LYS A 338 -13.17 -3.20 -0.66
C LYS A 338 -11.67 -3.07 -0.43
N LEU A 339 -11.24 -2.68 0.78
CA LEU A 339 -9.81 -2.55 1.12
C LEU A 339 -9.09 -3.90 1.01
N GLU A 340 -9.65 -4.97 1.57
CA GLU A 340 -9.11 -6.33 1.44
C GLU A 340 -9.00 -6.76 -0.02
N SER A 341 -10.04 -6.51 -0.81
CA SER A 341 -10.07 -6.84 -2.23
C SER A 341 -8.99 -6.09 -3.01
N VAL A 342 -8.78 -4.80 -2.73
CA VAL A 342 -7.71 -4.01 -3.36
C VAL A 342 -6.35 -4.58 -2.98
N ALA A 343 -6.04 -4.70 -1.69
CA ALA A 343 -4.74 -5.17 -1.22
C ALA A 343 -4.42 -6.60 -1.71
N HIS A 344 -5.36 -7.55 -1.58
CA HIS A 344 -5.10 -8.93 -1.98
C HIS A 344 -4.98 -9.12 -3.49
N LYS A 345 -5.71 -8.33 -4.29
CA LYS A 345 -5.61 -8.40 -5.76
C LYS A 345 -4.36 -7.71 -6.30
N THR A 346 -3.74 -6.80 -5.55
CA THR A 346 -2.58 -6.03 -6.03
C THR A 346 -1.27 -6.55 -5.45
N ALA A 347 -1.30 -7.12 -4.24
CA ALA A 347 -0.11 -7.48 -3.48
C ALA A 347 -0.12 -8.91 -2.91
N GLY A 348 -1.22 -9.65 -3.08
CA GLY A 348 -1.35 -11.02 -2.57
C GLY A 348 -1.82 -11.10 -1.12
N TYR A 349 -1.84 -12.30 -0.55
CA TYR A 349 -2.42 -12.59 0.77
C TYR A 349 -1.53 -12.15 1.93
N PHE A 350 -0.24 -11.87 1.66
CA PHE A 350 0.67 -11.33 2.66
C PHE A 350 0.54 -9.81 2.82
N ALA A 351 -0.22 -9.15 1.95
CA ALA A 351 -0.54 -7.74 2.13
C ALA A 351 -1.23 -7.53 3.49
N ARG A 352 -0.79 -6.50 4.20
CA ARG A 352 -1.40 -6.03 5.45
C ARG A 352 -2.10 -4.71 5.19
N ILE A 353 -3.09 -4.42 6.01
CA ILE A 353 -3.88 -3.19 5.90
C ILE A 353 -3.96 -2.60 7.29
N ALA A 354 -3.79 -1.29 7.38
CA ALA A 354 -4.09 -0.53 8.58
C ALA A 354 -4.95 0.68 8.23
N ILE A 355 -5.89 1.01 9.11
CA ILE A 355 -6.63 2.26 9.05
C ILE A 355 -5.98 3.24 10.02
N VAL A 356 -5.64 4.42 9.50
CA VAL A 356 -5.03 5.51 10.27
C VAL A 356 -6.08 6.59 10.51
N THR A 357 -6.23 7.05 11.74
CA THR A 357 -7.15 8.14 12.08
C THR A 357 -6.56 9.04 13.17
N HIS A 358 -6.89 10.33 13.11
CA HIS A 358 -6.54 11.28 14.18
C HIS A 358 -7.48 11.19 15.39
N ARG A 359 -8.54 10.37 15.31
CA ARG A 359 -9.47 10.14 16.39
C ARG A 359 -8.83 9.26 17.45
N ARG A 360 -9.24 9.48 18.69
CA ARG A 360 -8.81 8.69 19.84
C ARG A 360 -9.47 7.33 19.82
N GLN A 361 -8.83 6.35 20.45
CA GLN A 361 -9.33 4.98 20.47
C GLN A 361 -10.73 4.84 21.11
N ASP A 362 -11.05 5.64 22.13
CA ASP A 362 -12.35 5.68 22.82
C ASP A 362 -13.46 6.32 21.99
N GLU A 363 -13.10 7.11 20.98
CA GLU A 363 -14.03 7.73 20.04
C GLU A 363 -14.45 6.79 18.90
N ILE A 364 -13.77 5.66 18.72
CA ILE A 364 -14.03 4.69 17.67
C ILE A 364 -15.13 3.71 18.12
N PRO A 365 -16.22 3.55 17.34
CA PRO A 365 -17.31 2.63 17.70
C PRO A 365 -16.80 1.19 17.93
N PRO A 366 -17.19 0.52 19.03
CA PRO A 366 -16.76 -0.85 19.32
C PRO A 366 -17.03 -1.84 18.18
N ILE A 367 -18.19 -1.72 17.52
CA ILE A 367 -18.57 -2.56 16.38
C ILE A 367 -17.60 -2.41 15.19
N PHE A 368 -17.04 -1.22 14.98
CA PHE A 368 -16.07 -1.00 13.93
C PHE A 368 -14.73 -1.66 14.27
N ARG A 369 -14.25 -1.48 15.51
CA ARG A 369 -13.02 -2.14 16.00
C ARG A 369 -13.11 -3.66 15.88
N GLN A 370 -14.25 -4.23 16.25
CA GLN A 370 -14.50 -5.67 16.11
C GLN A 370 -14.46 -6.14 14.65
N ARG A 371 -15.02 -5.36 13.72
CA ARG A 371 -14.96 -5.67 12.28
C ARG A 371 -13.54 -5.62 11.73
N LEU A 372 -12.75 -4.61 12.11
CA LEU A 372 -11.34 -4.53 11.74
C LEU A 372 -10.55 -5.73 12.28
N GLN A 373 -10.76 -6.09 13.54
CA GLN A 373 -10.12 -7.26 14.14
C GLN A 373 -10.48 -8.56 13.39
N ASN A 374 -11.76 -8.76 13.06
CA ASN A 374 -12.22 -9.93 12.29
C ASN A 374 -11.59 -9.98 10.89
N ALA A 375 -11.39 -8.82 10.26
CA ALA A 375 -10.74 -8.69 8.96
C ALA A 375 -9.20 -8.64 9.05
N ARG A 376 -8.63 -8.75 10.25
CA ARG A 376 -7.17 -8.61 10.50
C ARG A 376 -6.60 -7.29 9.95
N ILE A 377 -7.39 -6.22 10.02
CA ILE A 377 -6.99 -4.86 9.68
C ILE A 377 -6.58 -4.16 10.98
N GLU A 378 -5.39 -3.60 10.99
CA GLU A 378 -4.87 -2.85 12.13
C GLU A 378 -5.55 -1.47 12.23
N LEU A 379 -5.69 -0.97 13.44
CA LEU A 379 -6.18 0.39 13.68
C LEU A 379 -5.07 1.19 14.35
N ILE A 380 -4.72 2.31 13.72
CA ILE A 380 -3.77 3.30 14.22
C ILE A 380 -4.58 4.54 14.58
N CYS A 381 -4.70 4.80 15.88
CA CYS A 381 -5.43 5.94 16.42
C CYS A 381 -4.49 7.10 16.70
N ARG A 382 -5.07 8.20 17.17
CA ARG A 382 -4.33 9.40 17.60
C ARG A 382 -3.12 9.10 18.48
N GLU A 383 -3.32 8.24 19.47
CA GLU A 383 -2.32 7.89 20.47
C GLU A 383 -1.08 7.25 19.83
N ASP A 384 -1.24 6.55 18.70
CA ASP A 384 -0.18 5.87 17.98
C ASP A 384 0.59 6.80 17.02
N LEU A 385 0.03 7.96 16.64
CA LEU A 385 0.58 8.80 15.56
C LEU A 385 1.95 9.40 15.89
N LYS A 386 2.25 9.59 17.18
CA LYS A 386 3.57 10.09 17.62
C LYS A 386 4.67 9.07 17.33
N ASP A 387 4.38 7.80 17.57
CA ASP A 387 5.30 6.66 17.43
C ASP A 387 4.97 5.82 16.18
N LEU A 388 4.41 6.47 15.15
CA LEU A 388 3.82 5.80 13.99
C LEU A 388 4.78 4.81 13.32
N ALA A 389 6.05 5.19 13.14
CA ALA A 389 7.00 4.29 12.47
C ALA A 389 7.30 3.03 13.28
N TRP A 390 7.35 3.13 14.61
CA TRP A 390 7.49 1.95 15.46
C TRP A 390 6.23 1.08 15.34
N ARG A 391 5.04 1.70 15.39
CA ARG A 391 3.77 0.99 15.25
C ARG A 391 3.66 0.26 13.91
N VAL A 392 4.08 0.90 12.82
CA VAL A 392 4.17 0.31 11.47
C VAL A 392 5.19 -0.83 11.42
N ALA A 393 6.37 -0.64 12.01
CA ALA A 393 7.40 -1.68 12.04
C ALA A 393 6.95 -2.94 12.79
N CYS A 394 6.08 -2.83 13.80
CA CYS A 394 5.49 -4.00 14.46
C CYS A 394 4.47 -4.77 13.59
N MET A 395 3.97 -4.19 12.50
CA MET A 395 3.02 -4.85 11.59
C MET A 395 3.68 -5.58 10.42
N LEU A 396 4.91 -5.20 10.10
CA LEU A 396 5.75 -5.76 9.06
C LEU A 396 6.65 -6.83 9.67
#